data_AF-A0A7X5XA69-F1
#
_entry.id   AF-A0A7X5XA69-F1
#
_cell.length_a   1.000
_cell.length_b   1.000
_cell.length_c   1.000
_cell.angle_alpha   90.00
_cell.angle_beta   90.00
_cell.angle_gamma   90.00
#
_symmetry.space_group_name_H-M   'P 1'
#
loop_
_entity.id
_entity.type
_entity.pdbx_description
1 polymer ?
#
loop_
_entity_poly.entity_id
_entity_poly.type
_entity_poly.pdbx_seq_one_letter_code
_entity_poly.pdbx_strand_id
1 'polypeptide(L)'
;MPEHAPHPWLPYPKRRNRIRQQCQYCGALGKRANCQVAVSIHAASDTASCPLQWRLFLPKEWASDTGRRTLTRIPPEAGHREK
;
A
#
# COMPACT_ATOMS: atom_id res chain seq x y z
N MET A 1 33.20 -11.99 -18.30
CA MET A 1 32.60 -12.06 -16.95
C MET A 1 31.12 -11.72 -17.07
N PRO A 2 30.19 -12.67 -17.12
CA PRO A 2 28.78 -12.34 -17.32
C PRO A 2 28.10 -11.95 -16.01
N GLU A 3 27.42 -10.81 -16.08
CA GLU A 3 26.54 -10.18 -15.11
C GLU A 3 25.44 -11.16 -14.65
N HIS A 4 25.54 -11.62 -13.41
CA HIS A 4 24.50 -12.44 -12.78
C HIS A 4 23.37 -11.53 -12.28
N ALA A 5 22.24 -11.54 -12.97
CA ALA A 5 20.99 -11.02 -12.43
C ALA A 5 20.60 -11.79 -11.14
N PRO A 6 20.15 -11.11 -10.07
CA PRO A 6 19.82 -11.79 -8.82
C PRO A 6 18.56 -12.66 -8.97
N HIS A 7 18.67 -13.88 -8.43
CA HIS A 7 17.63 -14.90 -8.44
C HIS A 7 16.31 -14.44 -7.79
N PRO A 8 15.14 -14.92 -8.29
CA PRO A 8 13.81 -14.46 -7.89
C PRO A 8 13.40 -14.74 -6.43
N TRP A 9 14.25 -15.40 -5.64
CA TRP A 9 13.97 -15.79 -4.24
C TRP A 9 14.74 -14.97 -3.20
N LEU A 10 15.55 -13.99 -3.60
CA LEU A 10 16.27 -13.15 -2.64
C LEU A 10 15.32 -12.13 -1.97
N PRO A 11 15.23 -12.11 -0.63
CA PRO A 11 14.49 -11.07 0.07
C PRO A 11 15.12 -9.71 -0.23
N TYR A 12 14.31 -8.76 -0.71
CA TYR A 12 14.74 -7.40 -1.00
C TYR A 12 15.60 -6.81 0.14
N PRO A 13 16.76 -6.18 -0.16
CA PRO A 13 17.69 -5.69 0.84
C PRO A 13 17.01 -4.69 1.80
N LYS A 14 17.06 -5.03 3.09
CA LYS A 14 16.36 -4.32 4.17
C LYS A 14 17.06 -2.98 4.47
N ARG A 15 16.51 -1.86 4.00
CA ARG A 15 16.95 -0.51 4.43
C ARG A 15 16.43 -0.20 5.84
N ARG A 16 17.34 0.26 6.72
CA ARG A 16 17.21 0.30 8.20
C ARG A 16 16.22 1.33 8.78
N ASN A 17 15.70 2.27 7.98
CA ASN A 17 14.80 3.36 8.45
C ASN A 17 13.42 3.40 7.76
N ARG A 18 12.88 2.28 7.28
CA ARG A 18 11.53 2.25 6.68
C ARG A 18 10.49 1.75 7.68
N ILE A 19 9.40 2.50 7.82
CA ILE A 19 8.21 2.02 8.55
C ILE A 19 7.68 0.80 7.82
N ARG A 20 7.54 -0.31 8.55
CA ARG A 20 7.16 -1.60 7.98
C ARG A 20 5.67 -1.66 7.68
N GLN A 21 5.23 -1.13 6.53
CA GLN A 21 3.90 -1.44 6.00
C GLN A 21 3.78 -2.95 5.77
N GLN A 22 2.63 -3.54 6.11
CA GLN A 22 2.38 -4.94 5.77
C GLN A 22 2.44 -5.15 4.25
N CYS A 23 3.10 -6.22 3.80
CA CYS A 23 3.19 -6.55 2.38
C CYS A 23 1.81 -6.91 1.80
N GLN A 24 1.19 -5.95 1.13
CA GLN A 24 -0.05 -6.14 0.37
C GLN A 24 0.24 -6.25 -1.12
N TYR A 25 -0.66 -6.87 -1.86
CA TYR A 25 -0.57 -6.89 -3.32
C TYR A 25 -0.78 -5.47 -3.85
N CYS A 26 0.23 -4.96 -4.55
CA CYS A 26 0.18 -3.66 -5.20
C CYS A 26 -0.09 -3.86 -6.69
N GLY A 27 -1.28 -3.49 -7.16
CA GLY A 27 -1.62 -3.59 -8.60
C GLY A 27 -0.63 -2.81 -9.48
N ALA A 28 -0.19 -1.63 -9.04
CA ALA A 28 0.77 -0.81 -9.77
C ALA A 28 2.18 -1.45 -9.89
N LEU A 29 2.59 -2.28 -8.92
CA LEU A 29 3.89 -2.95 -8.93
C LEU A 29 3.81 -4.42 -9.39
N GLY A 30 2.61 -4.95 -9.59
CA GLY A 30 2.36 -6.36 -9.96
C GLY A 30 2.86 -7.38 -8.92
N LYS A 31 3.11 -6.97 -7.67
CA LYS A 31 3.71 -7.83 -6.64
C LYS A 31 3.32 -7.43 -5.23
N ARG A 32 3.62 -8.31 -4.29
CA ARG A 32 3.54 -8.00 -2.85
C ARG A 32 4.65 -7.03 -2.49
N ALA A 33 4.27 -5.84 -2.05
CA ALA A 33 5.18 -4.79 -1.66
C ALA A 33 4.66 -4.10 -0.40
N ASN A 34 5.54 -3.40 0.29
CA ASN A 34 5.17 -2.50 1.38
C ASN A 34 4.38 -1.33 0.76
N CYS A 35 3.05 -1.46 0.71
CA CYS A 35 2.17 -0.49 0.06
C CYS A 35 0.89 -0.32 0.87
N GLN A 36 0.31 0.87 0.77
CA GLN A 36 -1.02 1.16 1.23
C GLN A 36 -1.99 0.86 0.09
N VAL A 37 -3.13 0.23 0.40
CA VAL A 37 -4.14 -0.13 -0.61
C VAL A 37 -5.37 0.73 -0.36
N ALA A 38 -5.74 1.53 -1.37
CA ALA A 38 -6.99 2.25 -1.41
C ALA A 38 -7.84 1.78 -2.59
N VAL A 39 -9.16 1.80 -2.43
CA VAL A 39 -10.13 1.53 -3.49
C VAL A 39 -10.96 2.78 -3.69
N SER A 40 -11.10 3.21 -4.94
CA SER A 40 -11.89 4.38 -5.32
C SER A 40 -13.00 4.01 -6.30
N ILE A 41 -14.11 4.75 -6.20
CA ILE A 41 -15.22 4.73 -7.15
C ILE A 41 -15.13 6.02 -7.95
N HIS A 42 -15.18 5.88 -9.27
CA HIS A 42 -15.09 7.00 -10.20
C HIS A 42 -16.35 7.03 -11.07
N ALA A 43 -16.89 8.22 -11.31
CA ALA A 43 -17.74 8.45 -12.46
C ALA A 43 -16.84 8.54 -13.68
N ALA A 44 -17.11 7.73 -14.69
CA ALA A 44 -16.35 7.74 -15.94
C ALA A 44 -17.28 8.08 -17.11
N SER A 45 -16.79 8.93 -18.00
CA SER A 45 -17.33 9.18 -19.33
C SER A 45 -16.23 8.91 -20.36
N ASP A 46 -16.55 9.00 -21.64
CA ASP A 46 -15.58 8.82 -22.73
C ASP A 46 -14.45 9.85 -22.71
N THR A 47 -14.64 10.98 -22.01
CA THR A 47 -13.69 12.10 -22.00
C THR A 47 -13.06 12.35 -20.64
N ALA A 48 -13.59 11.77 -19.56
CA ALA A 48 -13.12 12.05 -18.21
C ALA A 48 -13.39 10.92 -17.20
N SER A 49 -12.60 10.90 -16.13
CA SER A 49 -12.85 10.11 -14.94
C SER A 49 -12.74 11.01 -13.70
N CYS A 50 -13.81 11.08 -12.92
CA CYS A 50 -13.89 11.90 -11.71
C CYS A 50 -14.06 10.99 -10.49
N PRO A 51 -13.15 11.03 -9.49
CA PRO A 51 -13.30 10.26 -8.27
C PRO A 51 -14.51 10.76 -7.47
N LEU A 52 -15.47 9.89 -7.22
CA LEU A 52 -16.64 10.19 -6.40
C LEU A 52 -16.36 9.90 -4.92
N GLN A 53 -15.67 8.81 -4.65
CA GLN A 53 -15.34 8.39 -3.29
C GLN A 53 -14.15 7.44 -3.29
N TRP A 54 -13.43 7.39 -2.18
CA TRP A 54 -12.36 6.42 -1.97
C TRP A 54 -12.29 5.95 -0.51
N ARG A 55 -11.62 4.82 -0.30
CA ARG A 55 -11.36 4.27 1.05
C ARG A 55 -9.99 3.61 1.12
N LEU A 56 -9.32 3.80 2.26
CA LEU A 56 -8.06 3.15 2.59
C LEU A 56 -8.31 1.86 3.40
N PHE A 57 -7.73 0.73 2.98
CA PHE A 57 -7.79 -0.52 3.73
C PHE A 57 -6.58 -0.67 4.62
N LEU A 58 -6.83 -0.63 5.94
CA LEU A 58 -5.81 -0.79 6.96
C LEU A 58 -5.90 -2.19 7.59
N PRO A 59 -4.78 -2.88 7.82
CA PRO A 59 -4.74 -4.07 8.68
C PRO A 59 -5.15 -3.73 10.12
N LYS A 60 -5.71 -4.71 10.86
CA LYS A 60 -6.13 -4.53 12.25
C LYS A 60 -5.01 -4.00 13.15
N GLU A 61 -3.81 -4.54 12.98
CA GLU A 61 -2.60 -4.12 13.72
C GLU A 61 -2.23 -2.64 13.50
N TRP A 62 -2.66 -2.05 12.39
CA TRP A 62 -2.34 -0.67 12.02
C TRP A 62 -3.41 0.32 12.46
N ALA A 63 -4.66 -0.12 12.60
CA ALA A 63 -5.75 0.74 13.03
C ALA A 63 -5.54 1.30 14.45
N SER A 64 -4.90 0.52 15.32
CA SER A 64 -4.64 0.86 16.73
C SER A 64 -3.25 1.46 17.01
N ASP A 65 -2.34 1.47 16.04
CA ASP A 65 -0.97 2.00 16.22
C ASP A 65 -0.91 3.49 15.83
N THR A 66 -1.17 4.36 16.81
CA THR A 66 -1.17 5.82 16.62
C THR A 66 0.17 6.35 16.11
N GLY A 67 1.29 5.78 16.55
CA GLY A 67 2.63 6.20 16.11
C GLY A 67 2.86 5.95 14.62
N ARG A 68 2.48 4.76 14.15
CA ARG A 68 2.53 4.43 12.71
C ARG A 68 1.55 5.24 11.89
N ARG A 69 0.34 5.49 12.39
CA ARG A 69 -0.67 6.29 11.68
C ARG A 69 -0.21 7.72 11.44
N THR A 70 0.36 8.37 12.45
CA THR A 70 0.92 9.73 12.31
C THR A 70 2.07 9.77 11.31
N LEU A 71 3.03 8.85 11.42
CA LEU A 71 4.19 8.84 10.54
C LEU A 71 3.85 8.51 9.08
N THR A 72 2.82 7.71 8.84
CA THR A 72 2.38 7.32 7.49
C THR A 72 1.21 8.15 6.96
N ARG A 73 0.84 9.22 7.68
CA ARG A 73 -0.23 10.16 7.32
C ARG A 73 -1.57 9.46 7.04
N ILE A 74 -1.88 8.44 7.83
CA ILE A 74 -3.16 7.75 7.76
C ILE A 74 -4.26 8.69 8.29
N PRO A 75 -5.36 8.90 7.53
CA PRO A 75 -6.45 9.74 8.01
C PRO A 75 -7.07 9.21 9.32
N PRO A 76 -7.50 10.10 10.24
CA PRO A 76 -8.08 9.70 11.53
C PRO A 76 -9.36 8.86 11.38
N GLU A 77 -10.15 9.10 10.34
CA GLU A 77 -11.37 8.37 10.00
C GLU A 77 -11.11 7.00 9.37
N ALA A 78 -9.89 6.74 8.88
CA ALA A 78 -9.54 5.46 8.30
C ALA A 78 -9.34 4.40 9.39
N GLY A 79 -10.19 3.37 9.39
CA GLY A 79 -10.14 2.23 10.30
C GLY A 79 -9.92 0.90 9.58
N HIS A 80 -9.62 -0.14 10.35
CA HIS A 80 -9.64 -1.50 9.81
C HIS A 80 -11.08 -1.92 9.47
N ARG A 81 -11.28 -2.39 8.25
CA ARG A 81 -12.49 -3.09 7.81
C ARG A 81 -12.07 -4.24 6.89
N GLU A 82 -12.85 -5.32 6.93
CA GLU A 82 -12.71 -6.41 5.98
C GLU A 82 -12.96 -5.89 4.56
N LYS A 83 -12.28 -6.49 3.59
CA LYS A 83 -12.38 -6.14 2.17
C LYS A 83 -13.64 -6.72 1.56
#